data_AF-A0A4Q4CMD4-F1
#
_entry.id   AF-A0A4Q4CMD4-F1
#
_cell.length_a   1.000
_cell.length_b   1.000
_cell.length_c   1.000
_cell.angle_alpha   90.00
_cell.angle_beta   90.00
_cell.angle_gamma   90.00
#
_symmetry.space_group_name_H-M   'P 1'
#
loop_
_entity.id
_entity.type
_entity.pdbx_description
1 polymer ?
#
loop_
_entity_poly.entity_id
_entity_poly.type
_entity_poly.pdbx_seq_one_letter_code
_entity_poly.pdbx_strand_id
1 'polypeptide(L)'
;VQAGEPWDDVVALAVAEGWVGVEALSGIPGSTGATPVQNVGAYGQDVSQTIVTVRTYDRYERKVRSFHHAACDFSYRNSLFKASAPRYVVLTVTFQLRLGDLGAPVAYAELARALGVEVGERAPLADVRAAVLALRGGKGMVLDAADHDTWSAGSFFTNPVLEAGAAERLPEGAPRFAQPDGTVKSSAAWLIQHAGFERGHGDGPARLSSKHTLALTNRGSATTEDLLDLAREIRDGVQERFGVELVPEPVLVGVSL
;
A
#
# COMPACT_ATOMS: atom_id res chain seq x y z
N VAL A 1 3.63 -19.48 6.22
CA VAL A 1 4.65 -18.50 6.66
C VAL A 1 4.30 -17.98 8.05
N GLN A 2 5.26 -17.88 8.97
CA GLN A 2 5.02 -17.34 10.33
C GLN A 2 4.83 -15.81 10.27
N ALA A 3 4.08 -15.25 11.22
CA ALA A 3 3.74 -13.83 11.21
C ALA A 3 4.97 -12.90 11.27
N GLY A 4 6.04 -13.31 11.96
CA GLY A 4 7.25 -12.50 12.14
C GLY A 4 8.21 -12.50 10.96
N GLU A 5 7.99 -13.34 9.93
CA GLU A 5 8.91 -13.40 8.78
C GLU A 5 8.89 -12.08 8.01
N PRO A 6 10.06 -11.49 7.68
CA PRO A 6 10.13 -10.29 6.84
C PRO A 6 9.42 -10.54 5.51
N TRP A 7 8.50 -9.64 5.14
CA TRP A 7 7.65 -9.88 3.98
C TRP A 7 8.45 -9.94 2.67
N ASP A 8 9.41 -9.03 2.46
CA ASP A 8 10.19 -9.05 1.23
C ASP A 8 11.09 -10.30 1.09
N ASP A 9 11.54 -10.90 2.20
CA ASP A 9 12.30 -12.16 2.16
C ASP A 9 11.41 -13.31 1.66
N VAL A 10 10.13 -13.31 2.05
CA VAL A 10 9.14 -14.29 1.57
C VAL A 10 8.87 -14.10 0.08
N VAL A 11 8.78 -12.86 -0.38
CA VAL A 11 8.62 -12.56 -1.81
C VAL A 11 9.88 -12.95 -2.59
N ALA A 12 11.08 -12.66 -2.07
CA ALA A 12 12.34 -13.04 -2.69
C ALA A 12 12.46 -14.56 -2.84
N LEU A 13 12.11 -15.31 -1.79
CA LEU A 13 12.05 -16.77 -1.83
C LEU A 13 11.04 -17.26 -2.86
N ALA A 14 9.83 -16.70 -2.87
CA ALA A 14 8.80 -17.05 -3.84
C ALA A 14 9.30 -16.84 -5.29
N VAL A 15 9.98 -15.73 -5.57
CA VAL A 15 10.55 -15.49 -6.90
C VAL A 15 11.66 -16.48 -7.24
N ALA A 16 12.56 -16.79 -6.29
CA ALA A 16 13.64 -17.75 -6.51
C ALA A 16 13.14 -19.18 -6.78
N GLU A 17 12.03 -19.56 -6.16
CA GLU A 17 11.41 -20.89 -6.30
C GLU A 17 10.37 -20.97 -7.44
N GLY A 18 10.19 -19.90 -8.21
CA GLY A 18 9.21 -19.84 -9.30
C GLY A 18 7.75 -19.87 -8.81
N TRP A 19 7.47 -19.34 -7.61
CA TRP A 19 6.14 -19.23 -7.04
C TRP A 19 5.49 -17.90 -7.42
N VAL A 20 4.66 -17.95 -8.46
CA VAL A 20 3.99 -16.82 -9.09
C VAL A 20 2.80 -16.33 -8.27
N GLY A 21 2.69 -15.01 -8.11
CA GLY A 21 1.51 -14.32 -7.56
C GLY A 21 1.82 -13.24 -6.52
N VAL A 22 3.09 -13.01 -6.18
CA VAL A 22 3.51 -12.02 -5.16
C VAL A 22 4.68 -11.15 -5.61
N GLU A 23 5.21 -11.37 -6.82
CA GLU A 23 6.36 -10.67 -7.37
C GLU A 23 6.18 -9.15 -7.42
N ALA A 24 4.95 -8.67 -7.64
CA ALA A 24 4.68 -7.23 -7.70
C ALA A 24 4.60 -6.57 -6.30
N LEU A 25 4.66 -7.38 -5.24
CA LEU A 25 4.69 -6.98 -3.84
C LEU A 25 6.11 -6.88 -3.27
N SER A 26 7.12 -7.01 -4.15
CA SER A 26 8.54 -6.89 -3.81
C SER A 26 8.88 -5.52 -3.21
N GLY A 27 9.78 -5.49 -2.23
CA GLY A 27 10.28 -4.30 -1.56
C GLY A 27 9.30 -3.66 -0.58
N ILE A 28 8.17 -4.30 -0.27
CA ILE A 28 7.27 -3.84 0.80
C ILE A 28 7.87 -4.22 2.16
N PRO A 29 8.11 -3.26 3.07
CA PRO A 29 8.69 -3.55 4.37
C PRO A 29 7.68 -4.18 5.33
N GLY A 30 8.19 -4.61 6.48
CA GLY A 30 7.37 -5.14 7.57
C GLY A 30 7.25 -6.66 7.55
N SER A 31 6.33 -7.16 8.38
CA SER A 31 6.19 -8.59 8.64
C SER A 31 5.06 -9.22 7.82
N THR A 32 5.20 -10.49 7.50
CA THR A 32 4.20 -11.26 6.76
C THR A 32 2.85 -11.30 7.48
N GLY A 33 2.84 -11.28 8.82
CA GLY A 33 1.62 -11.26 9.61
C GLY A 33 0.83 -9.96 9.50
N ALA A 34 1.49 -8.86 9.13
CA ALA A 34 0.83 -7.57 8.93
C ALA A 34 0.12 -7.47 7.57
N THR A 35 0.57 -8.23 6.56
CA THR A 35 0.05 -8.13 5.19
C THR A 35 -1.46 -8.38 5.05
N PRO A 36 -2.08 -9.38 5.72
CA PRO A 36 -3.53 -9.55 5.65
C PRO A 36 -4.30 -8.43 6.35
N VAL A 37 -3.72 -7.71 7.32
CA VAL A 37 -4.48 -6.72 8.10
C VAL A 37 -4.99 -5.61 7.20
N GLN A 38 -4.14 -5.06 6.34
CA GLN A 38 -4.53 -4.00 5.41
C GLN A 38 -4.67 -4.49 3.96
N ASN A 39 -4.74 -5.79 3.71
CA ASN A 39 -4.68 -6.35 2.36
C ASN A 39 -3.58 -5.67 1.51
N VAL A 40 -2.33 -5.80 1.97
CA VAL A 40 -1.16 -5.15 1.37
C VAL A 40 -1.12 -5.42 -0.12
N GLY A 41 -0.92 -4.35 -0.91
CA GLY A 41 -0.92 -4.44 -2.37
C GLY A 41 -0.14 -3.31 -3.03
N ALA A 42 0.47 -3.63 -4.16
CA ALA A 42 1.22 -2.71 -5.00
C ALA A 42 1.20 -3.19 -6.46
N TYR A 43 1.32 -2.26 -7.40
CA TYR A 43 1.47 -2.54 -8.83
C TYR A 43 0.44 -3.54 -9.41
N GLY A 44 -0.80 -3.45 -8.94
CA GLY A 44 -1.92 -4.27 -9.44
C GLY A 44 -2.06 -5.66 -8.81
N GLN A 45 -1.17 -6.01 -7.87
CA GLN A 45 -1.33 -7.20 -7.02
C GLN A 45 -1.66 -6.78 -5.58
N ASP A 46 -2.32 -7.68 -4.87
CA ASP A 46 -2.53 -7.60 -3.43
C ASP A 46 -2.52 -9.02 -2.84
N VAL A 47 -2.23 -9.12 -1.55
CA VAL A 47 -2.05 -10.43 -0.90
C VAL A 47 -3.33 -11.27 -0.88
N SER A 48 -4.52 -10.66 -0.95
CA SER A 48 -5.77 -11.44 -1.00
C SER A 48 -5.84 -12.36 -2.22
N GLN A 49 -5.19 -11.99 -3.33
CA GLN A 49 -5.14 -12.80 -4.55
C GLN A 49 -4.46 -14.17 -4.35
N THR A 50 -3.67 -14.34 -3.29
CA THR A 50 -2.91 -15.57 -3.02
C THR A 50 -3.12 -16.14 -1.62
N ILE A 51 -3.62 -15.36 -0.65
CA ILE A 51 -3.91 -15.86 0.70
C ILE A 51 -5.09 -16.83 0.67
N VAL A 52 -4.89 -18.03 1.21
CA VAL A 52 -5.96 -19.03 1.37
C VAL A 52 -6.41 -19.18 2.81
N THR A 53 -5.52 -18.94 3.78
CA THR A 53 -5.86 -19.06 5.20
C THR A 53 -5.00 -18.14 6.06
N VAL A 54 -5.64 -17.43 6.99
CA VAL A 54 -5.00 -16.62 8.02
C VAL A 54 -5.33 -17.25 9.38
N ARG A 55 -4.30 -17.73 10.08
CA ARG A 55 -4.45 -18.23 11.45
C ARG A 55 -4.15 -17.12 12.43
N THR A 56 -5.06 -16.89 13.37
CA THR A 56 -4.96 -15.80 14.35
C THR A 56 -5.16 -16.30 15.78
N TYR A 57 -4.67 -15.54 16.74
CA TYR A 57 -5.11 -15.61 18.13
C TYR A 57 -6.21 -14.58 18.33
N ASP A 58 -7.40 -15.02 18.73
CA ASP A 58 -8.50 -14.15 19.14
C ASP A 58 -8.27 -13.73 20.59
N ARG A 59 -7.95 -12.45 20.83
CA ARG A 59 -7.68 -11.92 22.17
C ARG A 59 -8.90 -11.97 23.09
N TYR A 60 -10.11 -11.93 22.54
CA TYR A 60 -11.33 -11.83 23.34
C TYR A 60 -11.77 -13.23 23.77
N GLU A 61 -11.75 -14.19 22.84
CA GLU A 61 -12.10 -15.58 23.14
C GLU A 61 -10.91 -16.42 23.65
N ARG A 62 -9.72 -15.84 23.63
CA ARG A 62 -8.45 -16.45 24.09
C ARG A 62 -8.13 -17.78 23.41
N LYS A 63 -8.48 -17.93 22.13
CA LYS A 63 -8.28 -19.16 21.36
C LYS A 63 -7.72 -18.89 19.98
N VAL A 64 -7.12 -19.91 19.38
CA VAL A 64 -6.68 -19.85 17.98
C VAL A 64 -7.89 -20.02 17.07
N ARG A 65 -8.00 -19.16 16.06
CA ARG A 65 -9.00 -19.24 15.00
C ARG A 65 -8.29 -19.25 13.64
N SER A 66 -8.88 -19.94 12.67
CA SER A 66 -8.43 -19.93 11.27
C SER A 66 -9.53 -19.33 10.40
N PHE A 67 -9.16 -18.36 9.59
CA PHE A 67 -10.05 -17.71 8.62
C PHE A 67 -9.61 -18.14 7.21
N HIS A 68 -10.51 -18.75 6.46
CA HIS A 68 -10.29 -18.97 5.03
C HIS A 68 -10.50 -17.65 4.26
N HIS A 69 -10.01 -17.59 3.01
CA HIS A 69 -10.06 -16.37 2.18
C HIS A 69 -11.40 -15.62 2.25
N ALA A 70 -12.52 -16.31 2.01
CA ALA A 70 -13.85 -15.69 2.00
C ALA A 70 -14.28 -15.08 3.35
N ALA A 71 -13.73 -15.57 4.46
CA ALA A 71 -14.02 -15.05 5.80
C ALA A 71 -13.07 -13.91 6.22
N CYS A 72 -12.04 -13.61 5.42
CA CYS A 72 -11.10 -12.52 5.72
C CYS A 72 -11.65 -11.14 5.31
N ASP A 73 -12.73 -11.09 4.52
CA ASP A 73 -13.41 -9.87 4.07
C ASP A 73 -12.44 -8.82 3.48
N PHE A 74 -11.56 -9.28 2.59
CA PHE A 74 -10.55 -8.42 1.98
C PHE A 74 -11.18 -7.42 1.01
N SER A 75 -10.77 -6.16 1.14
CA SER A 75 -11.08 -5.10 0.18
C SER A 75 -9.89 -4.13 0.09
N TYR A 76 -10.03 -3.03 -0.65
CA TYR A 76 -8.94 -2.08 -0.83
C TYR A 76 -8.48 -1.50 0.51
N ARG A 77 -7.24 -1.81 0.89
CA ARG A 77 -6.62 -1.37 2.16
C ARG A 77 -7.37 -1.78 3.42
N ASN A 78 -8.16 -2.86 3.36
CA ASN A 78 -9.02 -3.29 4.45
C ASN A 78 -9.19 -4.82 4.52
N SER A 79 -9.56 -5.29 5.70
CA SER A 79 -9.90 -6.69 6.00
C SER A 79 -10.75 -6.77 7.26
N LEU A 80 -11.32 -7.94 7.55
CA LEU A 80 -11.90 -8.28 8.84
C LEU A 80 -10.96 -7.95 10.01
N PHE A 81 -9.65 -8.16 9.84
CA PHE A 81 -8.67 -7.97 10.91
C PHE A 81 -8.45 -6.50 11.24
N LYS A 82 -8.48 -5.62 10.23
CA LYS A 82 -8.45 -4.16 10.42
C LYS A 82 -9.76 -3.67 11.03
N ALA A 83 -10.90 -4.10 10.49
CA ALA A 83 -12.22 -3.73 11.00
C ALA A 83 -12.47 -4.20 12.44
N SER A 84 -11.88 -5.33 12.84
CA SER A 84 -12.02 -5.90 14.19
C SER A 84 -10.86 -5.53 15.12
N ALA A 85 -9.97 -4.61 14.75
CA ALA A 85 -8.81 -4.28 15.58
C ALA A 85 -9.26 -3.75 16.97
N PRO A 86 -8.59 -4.12 18.08
CA PRO A 86 -7.35 -4.90 18.16
C PRO A 86 -7.57 -6.42 18.43
N ARG A 87 -8.74 -6.99 18.08
CA ARG A 87 -9.15 -8.35 18.50
C ARG A 87 -8.22 -9.48 18.07
N TYR A 88 -7.81 -9.50 16.80
CA TYR A 88 -7.07 -10.63 16.23
C TYR A 88 -5.57 -10.34 16.12
N VAL A 89 -4.75 -11.30 16.54
CA VAL A 89 -3.29 -11.29 16.31
C VAL A 89 -2.97 -12.35 15.27
N VAL A 90 -2.43 -11.96 14.12
CA VAL A 90 -2.03 -12.91 13.09
C VAL A 90 -0.84 -13.75 13.57
N LEU A 91 -0.96 -15.07 13.45
CA LEU A 91 0.07 -16.04 13.83
C LEU A 91 0.78 -16.60 12.60
N THR A 92 0.00 -16.99 11.58
CA THR A 92 0.55 -17.52 10.33
C THR A 92 -0.34 -17.16 9.16
N VAL A 93 0.28 -16.93 8.01
CA VAL A 93 -0.40 -16.75 6.72
C VAL A 93 -0.05 -17.90 5.80
N THR A 94 -1.06 -18.45 5.14
CA THR A 94 -0.93 -19.51 4.14
C THR A 94 -1.28 -18.94 2.77
N PHE A 95 -0.36 -19.11 1.82
CA PHE A 95 -0.51 -18.67 0.44
C PHE A 95 -0.67 -19.89 -0.47
N GLN A 96 -1.46 -19.74 -1.52
CA GLN A 96 -1.51 -20.67 -2.65
C GLN A 96 -0.95 -19.95 -3.87
N LEU A 97 0.20 -20.42 -4.33
CA LEU A 97 0.96 -19.84 -5.43
C LEU A 97 1.01 -20.82 -6.59
N ARG A 98 1.11 -20.30 -7.81
CA ARG A 98 1.30 -21.13 -9.00
C ARG A 98 2.79 -21.32 -9.26
N LEU A 99 3.18 -22.46 -9.82
CA LEU A 99 4.56 -22.65 -10.29
C LEU A 99 4.71 -22.09 -11.70
N GLY A 100 5.78 -21.36 -11.95
CA GLY A 100 6.10 -20.80 -13.26
C GLY A 100 7.34 -19.90 -13.26
N ASP A 101 7.88 -19.69 -14.45
CA ASP A 101 8.99 -18.78 -14.76
C ASP A 101 8.51 -17.36 -15.15
N LEU A 102 7.28 -17.25 -15.65
CA LEU A 102 6.61 -15.99 -15.94
C LEU A 102 5.73 -15.53 -14.77
N GLY A 103 5.77 -14.23 -14.47
CA GLY A 103 4.90 -13.58 -13.50
C GLY A 103 3.42 -13.64 -13.85
N ALA A 104 2.59 -13.17 -12.93
CA ALA A 104 1.18 -12.91 -13.22
C ALA A 104 1.05 -11.78 -14.26
N PRO A 105 -0.09 -11.71 -14.97
CA PRO A 105 -0.37 -10.60 -15.90
C PRO A 105 -0.13 -9.23 -15.26
N VAL A 106 0.65 -8.39 -15.92
CA VAL A 106 1.02 -7.06 -15.41
C VAL A 106 -0.18 -6.12 -15.55
N ALA A 107 -0.83 -5.81 -14.43
CA ALA A 107 -2.03 -4.98 -14.42
C ALA A 107 -1.77 -3.47 -14.26
N TYR A 108 -0.52 -3.06 -13.98
CA TYR A 108 -0.18 -1.66 -13.70
C TYR A 108 0.66 -1.03 -14.82
N ALA A 109 0.15 0.05 -15.42
CA ALA A 109 0.73 0.64 -16.63
C ALA A 109 2.18 1.12 -16.48
N GLU A 110 2.56 1.62 -15.31
CA GLU A 110 3.96 2.03 -15.05
C GLU A 110 4.91 0.83 -15.01
N LEU A 111 4.46 -0.29 -14.42
CA LEU A 111 5.24 -1.53 -14.37
C LEU A 111 5.35 -2.16 -15.76
N ALA A 112 4.25 -2.18 -16.52
CA ALA A 112 4.24 -2.67 -17.91
C ALA A 112 5.25 -1.91 -18.77
N ARG A 113 5.25 -0.57 -18.67
CA ARG A 113 6.23 0.29 -19.34
C ARG A 113 7.66 0.02 -18.92
N ALA A 114 7.92 -0.17 -17.63
CA ALA A 114 9.26 -0.46 -17.12
C ALA A 114 9.79 -1.83 -17.61
N LEU A 115 8.89 -2.78 -17.86
CA LEU A 115 9.20 -4.11 -18.37
C LEU A 115 9.23 -4.19 -19.90
N GLY A 116 8.78 -3.14 -20.61
CA GLY A 116 8.66 -3.15 -22.07
C GLY A 116 7.58 -4.10 -22.58
N VAL A 117 6.50 -4.28 -21.81
CA VAL A 117 5.35 -5.13 -22.15
C VAL A 117 4.06 -4.33 -22.12
N GLU A 118 3.00 -4.83 -22.74
CA GLU A 118 1.67 -4.25 -22.67
C GLU A 118 0.94 -4.64 -21.37
N VAL A 119 -0.03 -3.82 -20.94
CA VAL A 119 -0.87 -4.17 -19.78
C VAL A 119 -1.64 -5.46 -20.08
N GLY A 120 -1.55 -6.42 -19.16
CA GLY A 120 -2.12 -7.76 -19.30
C GLY A 120 -1.15 -8.82 -19.82
N GLU A 121 0.01 -8.41 -20.35
CA GLU A 121 1.08 -9.34 -20.71
C GLU A 121 1.87 -9.81 -19.47
N ARG A 122 2.71 -10.83 -19.66
CA ARG A 122 3.56 -11.39 -18.61
C ARG A 122 5.02 -11.14 -18.94
N ALA A 123 5.85 -11.01 -17.90
CA ALA A 123 7.30 -10.93 -18.01
C ALA A 123 7.95 -11.97 -17.08
N PRO A 124 9.24 -12.30 -17.26
CA PRO A 124 9.96 -13.20 -16.36
C PRO A 124 9.87 -12.74 -14.89
N LEU A 125 9.66 -13.70 -13.98
CA LEU A 125 9.36 -13.43 -12.57
C LEU A 125 10.44 -12.57 -11.89
N ALA A 126 11.71 -12.86 -12.18
CA ALA A 126 12.85 -12.11 -11.69
C ALA A 126 12.87 -10.66 -12.22
N ASP A 127 12.50 -10.45 -13.49
CA ASP A 127 12.46 -9.13 -14.11
C ASP A 127 11.33 -8.28 -13.51
N VAL A 128 10.17 -8.89 -13.23
CA VAL A 128 9.07 -8.21 -12.53
C VAL A 128 9.52 -7.72 -11.16
N ARG A 129 10.18 -8.58 -10.36
CA ARG A 129 10.73 -8.18 -9.06
C ARG A 129 11.76 -7.06 -9.20
N ALA A 130 12.70 -7.17 -10.13
CA ALA A 130 13.74 -6.17 -10.34
C ALA A 130 13.15 -4.81 -10.74
N ALA A 131 12.20 -4.80 -11.68
CA ALA A 131 11.49 -3.60 -12.12
C ALA A 131 10.71 -2.95 -10.98
N VAL A 132 10.00 -3.75 -10.17
CA VAL A 132 9.26 -3.23 -9.00
C VAL A 132 10.19 -2.61 -7.97
N LEU A 133 11.30 -3.28 -7.63
CA LEU A 133 12.29 -2.73 -6.70
C LEU A 133 12.87 -1.41 -7.22
N ALA A 134 13.19 -1.32 -8.51
CA ALA A 134 13.68 -0.08 -9.12
C ALA A 134 12.64 1.05 -9.07
N LEU A 135 11.39 0.77 -9.45
CA LEU A 135 10.29 1.74 -9.42
C LEU A 135 10.00 2.23 -8.00
N ARG A 136 10.02 1.32 -7.00
CA ARG A 136 9.85 1.68 -5.59
C ARG A 136 11.04 2.48 -5.07
N GLY A 137 12.27 2.09 -5.39
CA GLY A 137 13.48 2.80 -4.99
C GLY A 137 13.50 4.24 -5.54
N GLY A 138 13.08 4.43 -6.79
CA GLY A 138 12.90 5.75 -7.40
C GLY A 138 11.87 6.64 -6.68
N LYS A 139 10.97 6.06 -5.89
CA LYS A 139 9.93 6.74 -5.11
C LYS A 139 10.25 6.82 -3.61
N GLY A 140 11.42 6.36 -3.17
CA GLY A 140 11.75 6.28 -1.73
C GLY A 140 10.92 5.23 -0.97
N MET A 141 10.38 4.24 -1.68
CA MET A 141 9.50 3.20 -1.12
C MET A 141 10.22 1.86 -0.86
N VAL A 142 11.55 1.88 -0.91
CA VAL A 142 12.42 0.80 -0.41
C VAL A 142 13.27 1.41 0.70
N LEU A 143 13.37 0.72 1.84
CA LEU A 143 14.08 1.25 3.01
C LEU A 143 15.57 1.44 2.71
N ASP A 144 16.08 2.62 3.02
CA ASP A 144 17.50 2.97 2.99
C ASP A 144 17.79 3.92 4.16
N ALA A 145 18.56 3.45 5.14
CA ALA A 145 18.86 4.20 6.35
C ALA A 145 19.58 5.53 6.06
N ALA A 146 20.33 5.63 4.95
CA ALA A 146 21.02 6.86 4.56
C ALA A 146 20.12 7.87 3.84
N ASP A 147 18.93 7.46 3.41
CA ASP A 147 17.97 8.30 2.69
C ASP A 147 16.74 8.60 3.54
N HIS A 148 16.65 9.84 4.03
CA HIS A 148 15.52 10.31 4.83
C HIS A 148 14.20 10.33 4.05
N ASP A 149 14.19 10.27 2.71
CA ASP A 149 12.94 10.06 1.97
C ASP A 149 12.31 8.69 2.23
N THR A 150 13.08 7.73 2.76
CA THR A 150 12.59 6.40 3.14
C THR A 150 12.18 6.31 4.62
N TRP A 151 12.44 7.34 5.42
CA TRP A 151 12.06 7.43 6.83
C TRP A 151 10.58 7.83 6.95
N SER A 152 9.71 6.94 6.50
CA SER A 152 8.26 7.13 6.38
C SER A 152 7.49 5.87 6.78
N ALA A 153 6.17 5.99 6.86
CA ALA A 153 5.26 4.85 6.91
C ALA A 153 4.74 4.46 5.52
N GLY A 154 5.49 4.77 4.45
CA GLY A 154 5.04 4.64 3.07
C GLY A 154 4.03 5.71 2.68
N SER A 155 3.07 5.37 1.83
CA SER A 155 1.96 6.27 1.50
C SER A 155 1.14 6.56 2.76
N PHE A 156 1.06 7.82 3.15
CA PHE A 156 0.36 8.23 4.36
C PHE A 156 -1.15 8.27 4.17
N PHE A 157 -1.63 8.55 2.95
CA PHE A 157 -3.06 8.56 2.63
C PHE A 157 -3.40 7.45 1.64
N THR A 158 -4.52 6.78 1.87
CA THR A 158 -5.10 5.87 0.87
C THR A 158 -5.63 6.64 -0.32
N ASN A 159 -5.70 6.00 -1.48
CA ASN A 159 -6.41 6.57 -2.62
C ASN A 159 -7.90 6.67 -2.32
N PRO A 160 -8.53 7.86 -2.49
CA PRO A 160 -9.94 8.04 -2.17
C PRO A 160 -10.80 7.22 -3.13
N VAL A 161 -11.86 6.61 -2.58
CA VAL A 161 -12.92 5.93 -3.32
C VAL A 161 -14.17 6.80 -3.21
N LEU A 162 -14.67 7.27 -4.34
CA LEU A 162 -15.71 8.29 -4.42
C LEU A 162 -16.96 7.72 -5.07
N GLU A 163 -18.13 8.16 -4.61
CA GLU A 163 -19.38 7.96 -5.33
C GLU A 163 -19.33 8.63 -6.72
N ALA A 164 -20.08 8.09 -7.69
CA ALA A 164 -20.04 8.54 -9.08
C ALA A 164 -20.20 10.07 -9.23
N GLY A 165 -21.20 10.67 -8.57
CA GLY A 165 -21.44 12.12 -8.63
C GLY A 165 -20.34 12.97 -7.97
N ALA A 166 -19.63 12.43 -6.97
CA ALA A 166 -18.47 13.12 -6.39
C ALA A 166 -17.25 13.04 -7.33
N ALA A 167 -17.07 11.91 -8.01
CA ALA A 167 -16.00 11.71 -8.98
C ALA A 167 -16.15 12.59 -10.25
N GLU A 168 -17.38 12.95 -10.62
CA GLU A 168 -17.66 13.91 -11.70
C GLU A 168 -17.15 15.32 -11.38
N ARG A 169 -17.13 15.71 -10.09
CA ARG A 169 -16.64 17.02 -9.63
C ARG A 169 -15.13 17.10 -9.53
N LEU A 170 -14.42 15.98 -9.69
CA LEU A 170 -12.96 16.02 -9.75
C LEU A 170 -12.50 16.90 -10.91
N PRO A 171 -11.35 17.58 -10.78
CA PRO A 171 -10.80 18.38 -11.86
C PRO A 171 -10.47 17.54 -13.11
N GLU A 172 -10.33 18.24 -14.23
CA GLU A 172 -9.84 17.64 -15.47
C GLU A 172 -8.43 17.06 -15.25
N GLY A 173 -8.16 15.89 -15.83
CA GLY A 173 -6.89 15.19 -15.67
C GLY A 173 -6.72 14.38 -14.37
N ALA A 174 -7.61 14.54 -13.38
CA ALA A 174 -7.61 13.67 -12.20
C ALA A 174 -7.83 12.20 -12.61
N PRO A 175 -6.96 11.26 -12.20
CA PRO A 175 -7.15 9.84 -12.49
C PRO A 175 -8.48 9.34 -11.94
N ARG A 176 -9.23 8.60 -12.76
CA ARG A 176 -10.52 8.01 -12.43
C ARG A 176 -10.48 6.54 -12.79
N PHE A 177 -10.49 5.68 -11.76
CA PHE A 177 -10.46 4.23 -11.91
C PHE A 177 -11.82 3.68 -11.45
N ALA A 178 -12.69 3.36 -12.40
CA ALA A 178 -13.99 2.75 -12.11
C ALA A 178 -13.83 1.45 -11.32
N GLN A 179 -14.67 1.27 -10.31
CA GLN A 179 -14.76 0.04 -9.51
C GLN A 179 -16.02 -0.75 -9.89
N PRO A 180 -16.06 -2.07 -9.65
CA PRO A 180 -17.22 -2.91 -10.01
C PRO A 180 -18.54 -2.51 -9.33
N ASP A 181 -18.48 -1.87 -8.18
CA ASP A 181 -19.64 -1.40 -7.40
C ASP A 181 -20.19 -0.04 -7.86
N GLY A 182 -19.61 0.55 -8.92
CA GLY A 182 -19.99 1.86 -9.44
C GLY A 182 -19.27 3.03 -8.80
N THR A 183 -18.47 2.81 -7.75
CA THR A 183 -17.60 3.84 -7.19
C THR A 183 -16.39 4.10 -8.10
N VAL A 184 -15.70 5.22 -7.87
CA VAL A 184 -14.52 5.63 -8.63
C VAL A 184 -13.38 5.89 -7.66
N LYS A 185 -12.32 5.09 -7.80
CA LYS A 185 -11.06 5.34 -7.09
C LYS A 185 -10.27 6.41 -7.83
N SER A 186 -9.75 7.41 -7.11
CA SER A 186 -8.87 8.44 -7.67
C SER A 186 -7.45 8.34 -7.10
N SER A 187 -6.55 9.24 -7.49
CA SER A 187 -5.15 9.24 -7.03
C SER A 187 -4.94 10.29 -5.96
N ALA A 188 -4.69 9.87 -4.71
CA ALA A 188 -4.35 10.79 -3.62
C ALA A 188 -3.08 11.58 -3.94
N ALA A 189 -2.06 10.93 -4.53
CA ALA A 189 -0.82 11.60 -4.95
C ALA A 189 -1.07 12.76 -5.92
N TRP A 190 -1.99 12.55 -6.88
CA TRP A 190 -2.36 13.56 -7.87
C TRP A 190 -3.11 14.71 -7.20
N LEU A 191 -4.07 14.41 -6.33
CA LEU A 191 -4.85 15.42 -5.60
C LEU A 191 -3.97 16.28 -4.70
N ILE A 192 -3.07 15.67 -3.92
CA ILE A 192 -2.11 16.38 -3.06
C ILE A 192 -1.25 17.34 -3.87
N GLN A 193 -0.67 16.87 -4.98
CA GLN A 193 0.15 17.70 -5.85
C GLN A 193 -0.65 18.87 -6.45
N HIS A 194 -1.86 18.60 -6.94
CA HIS A 194 -2.71 19.63 -7.54
C HIS A 194 -3.41 20.53 -6.51
N ALA A 195 -3.38 20.17 -5.23
CA ALA A 195 -3.76 21.06 -4.14
C ALA A 195 -2.68 22.12 -3.85
N GLY A 196 -1.44 21.90 -4.31
CA GLY A 196 -0.30 22.80 -4.11
C GLY A 196 0.85 22.18 -3.31
N PHE A 197 0.71 20.93 -2.87
CA PHE A 197 1.71 20.24 -2.06
C PHE A 197 2.63 19.38 -2.94
N GLU A 198 3.72 19.98 -3.40
CA GLU A 198 4.69 19.29 -4.25
C GLU A 198 5.62 18.36 -3.45
N ARG A 199 6.40 17.55 -4.17
CA ARG A 199 7.44 16.73 -3.53
C ARG A 199 8.42 17.64 -2.79
N GLY A 200 8.75 17.28 -1.55
CA GLY A 200 9.60 18.10 -0.69
C GLY A 200 8.86 19.21 0.08
N HIS A 201 7.53 19.34 -0.05
CA HIS A 201 6.73 20.32 0.70
C HIS A 201 6.98 20.24 2.22
N GLY A 202 7.01 21.41 2.85
CA GLY A 202 7.34 21.60 4.26
C GLY A 202 8.79 22.06 4.48
N ASP A 203 9.00 22.93 5.46
CA ASP A 203 10.31 23.43 5.90
C ASP A 203 10.71 22.93 7.30
N GLY A 204 9.78 22.32 8.02
CA GLY A 204 9.98 21.72 9.34
C GLY A 204 10.70 20.36 9.35
N PRO A 205 10.73 19.69 10.51
CA PRO A 205 11.39 18.39 10.69
C PRO A 205 10.60 17.23 10.05
N ALA A 206 9.29 17.39 9.82
CA ALA A 206 8.49 16.51 8.96
C ALA A 206 8.25 17.19 7.60
N ARG A 207 8.37 16.45 6.50
CA ARG A 207 8.13 16.97 5.13
C ARG A 207 7.55 15.90 4.21
N LEU A 208 6.96 16.31 3.10
CA LEU A 208 6.75 15.38 1.98
C LEU A 208 8.09 14.89 1.44
N SER A 209 8.16 13.62 1.05
CA SER A 209 9.32 13.04 0.37
C SER A 209 9.65 13.83 -0.89
N SER A 210 10.94 13.99 -1.19
CA SER A 210 11.39 14.61 -2.44
C SER A 210 11.14 13.71 -3.66
N LYS A 211 10.85 12.43 -3.42
CA LYS A 211 10.61 11.39 -4.44
C LYS A 211 9.13 11.05 -4.64
N HIS A 212 8.29 11.19 -3.62
CA HIS A 212 6.87 10.80 -3.71
C HIS A 212 5.93 11.61 -2.82
N THR A 213 4.88 12.20 -3.41
CA THR A 213 3.96 13.11 -2.70
C THR A 213 3.07 12.46 -1.65
N LEU A 214 2.99 11.11 -1.61
CA LEU A 214 2.24 10.41 -0.57
C LEU A 214 3.06 10.10 0.68
N ALA A 215 4.38 10.20 0.63
CA ALA A 215 5.22 9.83 1.78
C ALA A 215 5.50 11.07 2.64
N LEU A 216 4.98 11.05 3.87
CA LEU A 216 5.41 11.96 4.93
C LEU A 216 6.67 11.38 5.57
N THR A 217 7.71 12.21 5.68
CA THR A 217 9.07 11.78 6.00
C THR A 217 9.62 12.53 7.21
N ASN A 218 10.29 11.79 8.08
CA ASN A 218 11.06 12.35 9.18
C ASN A 218 12.44 12.80 8.65
N ARG A 219 12.76 14.08 8.80
CA ARG A 219 14.06 14.66 8.38
C ARG A 219 15.16 14.52 9.43
N GLY A 220 14.91 13.79 10.51
CA GLY A 220 15.89 13.37 11.52
C GLY A 220 15.33 13.51 12.94
N SER A 221 14.57 14.57 13.20
CA SER A 221 14.09 14.95 14.53
C SER A 221 12.58 15.21 14.60
N ALA A 222 11.80 14.74 13.63
CA ALA A 222 10.35 14.92 13.62
C ALA A 222 9.72 14.25 14.84
N THR A 223 8.81 14.98 15.48
CA THR A 223 7.91 14.46 16.49
C THR A 223 6.62 13.94 15.84
N THR A 224 5.78 13.27 16.63
CA THR A 224 4.44 12.89 16.19
C THR A 224 3.61 14.10 15.80
N GLU A 225 3.70 15.21 16.53
CA GLU A 225 2.90 16.41 16.22
C GLU A 225 3.35 17.05 14.91
N ASP A 226 4.66 17.12 14.63
CA ASP A 226 5.17 17.63 13.35
C ASP A 226 4.59 16.85 12.15
N LEU A 227 4.49 15.52 12.29
CA LEU A 227 3.87 14.66 11.27
C LEU A 227 2.35 14.89 11.16
N LEU A 228 1.65 15.04 12.28
CA LEU A 228 0.21 15.25 12.29
C LEU A 228 -0.15 16.64 11.73
N ASP A 229 0.60 17.68 12.05
CA ASP A 229 0.37 19.03 11.52
C ASP A 229 0.51 19.05 10.00
N LEU A 230 1.59 18.45 9.47
CA LEU A 230 1.76 18.31 8.02
C LEU A 230 0.63 17.48 7.38
N ALA A 231 0.20 16.40 8.04
CA ALA A 231 -0.90 15.58 7.54
C ALA A 231 -2.23 16.34 7.54
N ARG A 232 -2.53 17.14 8.58
CA ARG A 232 -3.73 17.98 8.65
C ARG A 232 -3.72 19.03 7.55
N GLU A 233 -2.59 19.74 7.39
CA GLU A 233 -2.42 20.74 6.33
C GLU A 233 -2.75 20.16 4.94
N ILE A 234 -2.17 19.00 4.63
CA ILE A 234 -2.38 18.34 3.33
C ILE A 234 -3.83 17.87 3.17
N ARG A 235 -4.39 17.20 4.19
CA ARG A 235 -5.77 16.69 4.15
C ARG A 235 -6.75 17.84 3.97
N ASP A 236 -6.61 18.89 4.78
CA ASP A 236 -7.53 20.02 4.82
C ASP A 236 -7.42 20.83 3.51
N GLY A 237 -6.22 21.00 2.96
CA GLY A 237 -6.03 21.65 1.65
C GLY A 237 -6.63 20.86 0.47
N VAL A 238 -6.55 19.52 0.49
CA VAL A 238 -7.21 18.68 -0.52
C VAL A 238 -8.74 18.73 -0.37
N GLN A 239 -9.25 18.72 0.86
CA GLN A 239 -10.67 18.87 1.16
C GLN A 239 -11.20 20.23 0.72
N GLU A 240 -10.51 21.33 1.02
CA GLU A 240 -10.90 22.69 0.61
C GLU A 240 -10.94 22.81 -0.91
N ARG A 241 -9.93 22.27 -1.60
CA ARG A 241 -9.79 22.47 -3.04
C ARG A 241 -10.65 21.55 -3.90
N PHE A 242 -10.91 20.32 -3.44
CA PHE A 242 -11.61 19.30 -4.25
C PHE A 242 -12.83 18.71 -3.58
N GLY A 243 -13.10 19.03 -2.30
CA GLY A 243 -14.17 18.39 -1.52
C GLY A 243 -13.92 16.89 -1.31
N VAL A 244 -12.66 16.46 -1.32
CA VAL A 244 -12.24 15.06 -1.15
C VAL A 244 -11.50 14.89 0.17
N GLU A 245 -12.05 14.06 1.05
CA GLU A 245 -11.44 13.75 2.32
C GLU A 245 -10.38 12.65 2.14
N LEU A 246 -9.15 12.93 2.57
CA LEU A 246 -8.08 11.94 2.59
C LEU A 246 -8.07 11.17 3.91
N VAL A 247 -8.03 9.85 3.81
CA VAL A 247 -8.00 8.93 4.96
C VAL A 247 -6.57 8.41 5.17
N PRO A 248 -6.02 8.47 6.39
CA PRO A 248 -4.70 7.95 6.67
C PRO A 248 -4.65 6.42 6.50
N GLU A 249 -3.59 5.93 5.86
CA GLU A 249 -3.28 4.50 5.71
C GLU A 249 -2.55 3.92 6.93
N PRO A 250 -1.53 4.60 7.52
CA PRO A 250 -0.86 4.13 8.72
C PRO A 250 -1.80 4.05 9.94
N VAL A 251 -1.49 3.14 10.86
CA VAL A 251 -2.20 3.06 12.14
C VAL A 251 -1.68 4.15 13.07
N LEU A 252 -2.56 5.06 13.47
CA LEU A 252 -2.27 6.06 14.49
C LEU A 252 -2.49 5.47 15.89
N VAL A 253 -1.49 5.57 16.76
CA VAL A 253 -1.52 5.01 18.11
C VAL A 253 -1.52 6.14 19.13
N GLY A 254 -2.61 6.26 19.90
CA GLY A 254 -2.74 7.29 20.94
C GLY A 254 -2.98 8.71 20.40
N VAL A 255 -3.19 8.87 19.10
CA VAL A 255 -3.43 10.15 18.41
C VAL A 255 -4.48 9.96 17.31
N SER A 256 -5.05 11.05 16.82
CA SER A 256 -6.00 11.09 15.71
C SER A 256 -5.64 12.21 14.74
N LEU A 257 -6.02 12.03 13.48
CA LEU A 257 -5.94 13.04 12.44
C LEU A 257 -7.29 13.70 12.25
#